data_AF-A0A2E1ADV5-F1
#
_entry.id   AF-A0A2E1ADV5-F1
#
_cell.length_a   1.000
_cell.length_b   1.000
_cell.length_c   1.000
_cell.angle_alpha   90.00
_cell.angle_beta   90.00
_cell.angle_gamma   90.00
#
_symmetry.space_group_name_H-M   'P 1'
#
loop_
_entity.id
_entity.type
_entity.pdbx_description
1 polymer ?
#
loop_
_entity_poly.entity_id
_entity_poly.type
_entity_poly.pdbx_seq_one_letter_code
_entity_poly.pdbx_strand_id
1 'polypeptide(L)'
;MSEERDPQETTDISQFFSGNFTVSKRQLGIVLLLIGVVGFVGILAIDLVDFGREGGIGPAQQAALGILAMVAVVGALLIPLGDKPA
;
A
#
# COMPACT_ATOMS: atom_id res chain seq x y z
N MET A 1 25.34 -21.16 -40.80
CA MET A 1 24.10 -21.11 -40.00
C MET A 1 24.49 -20.53 -38.66
N SER A 2 24.41 -19.20 -38.53
CA SER A 2 24.77 -18.49 -37.31
C SER A 2 23.46 -18.05 -36.67
N GLU A 3 23.16 -18.57 -35.49
CA GLU A 3 21.98 -18.18 -34.72
C GLU A 3 22.07 -16.69 -34.39
N GLU A 4 21.15 -15.92 -34.98
CA GLU A 4 20.88 -14.54 -34.60
C GLU A 4 20.29 -14.57 -33.19
N ARG A 5 21.13 -14.26 -32.20
CA ARG A 5 20.68 -14.13 -30.81
C ARG A 5 20.02 -12.77 -30.67
N ASP A 6 18.71 -12.79 -30.42
CA ASP A 6 17.89 -11.62 -30.16
C ASP A 6 18.45 -10.84 -28.96
N PRO A 7 18.96 -9.61 -29.16
CA PRO A 7 19.59 -8.86 -28.10
C PRO A 7 18.51 -8.23 -27.20
N GLN A 8 18.39 -8.79 -26.01
CA GLN A 8 17.90 -8.15 -24.78
C GLN A 8 16.39 -8.04 -24.56
N GLU A 9 15.85 -9.09 -23.93
CA GLU A 9 14.91 -8.91 -22.82
C GLU A 9 15.66 -8.29 -21.61
N THR A 10 15.93 -6.99 -21.63
CA THR A 10 16.26 -6.28 -20.38
C THR A 10 14.99 -5.64 -19.86
N THR A 11 14.46 -6.17 -18.76
CA THR A 11 13.49 -5.47 -17.93
C THR A 11 14.16 -4.21 -17.39
N ASP A 12 14.05 -3.13 -18.15
CA ASP A 12 14.80 -1.91 -17.93
C ASP A 12 14.20 -1.17 -16.73
N ILE A 13 14.82 -1.37 -15.57
CA ILE A 13 14.40 -0.80 -14.27
C ILE A 13 14.37 0.73 -14.32
N SER A 14 15.04 1.34 -15.31
CA SER A 14 15.01 2.77 -15.58
C SER A 14 13.62 3.31 -15.95
N GLN A 15 12.70 2.46 -16.44
CA GLN A 15 11.31 2.86 -16.71
C GLN A 15 10.53 3.23 -15.44
N PHE A 16 10.85 2.64 -14.28
CA PHE A 16 10.24 3.02 -12.99
C PHE A 16 10.67 4.42 -12.51
N PHE A 17 11.87 4.87 -12.91
CA PHE A 17 12.43 6.18 -12.53
C PHE A 17 12.23 7.25 -13.61
N SER A 18 11.73 6.86 -14.78
CA SER A 18 11.33 7.77 -15.85
C SER A 18 10.10 8.55 -15.38
N GLY A 19 10.15 9.89 -15.36
CA GLY A 19 9.09 10.78 -14.84
C GLY A 19 7.70 10.71 -15.52
N ASN A 20 7.45 9.66 -16.32
CA ASN A 20 6.21 9.32 -17.00
C ASN A 20 5.46 8.16 -16.34
N PHE A 21 5.95 7.61 -15.22
CA PHE A 21 5.24 6.57 -14.48
C PHE A 21 4.02 7.16 -13.76
N THR A 22 2.85 6.94 -14.34
CA THR A 22 1.56 7.30 -13.78
C THR A 22 0.98 6.09 -13.03
N VAL A 23 0.71 6.26 -11.73
CA VAL A 23 -0.08 5.29 -10.96
C VAL A 23 -1.56 5.57 -11.22
N SER A 24 -2.35 4.54 -11.52
CA SER A 24 -3.79 4.75 -11.69
C SER A 24 -4.45 5.03 -10.34
N LYS A 25 -5.52 5.83 -10.31
CA LYS A 25 -6.29 6.08 -9.06
C LYS A 25 -6.74 4.78 -8.41
N ARG A 26 -7.08 3.76 -9.20
CA ARG A 26 -7.38 2.41 -8.72
C ARG A 26 -6.19 1.75 -8.03
N GLN A 27 -5.00 1.78 -8.64
CA GLN A 27 -3.78 1.20 -8.04
C GLN A 27 -3.42 1.90 -6.73
N LEU A 28 -3.46 3.25 -6.73
CA LEU A 28 -3.24 4.03 -5.52
C LEU A 28 -4.28 3.68 -4.44
N GLY A 29 -5.56 3.57 -4.83
CA GLY A 29 -6.64 3.20 -3.92
C GLY A 29 -6.44 1.83 -3.28
N ILE A 30 -6.04 0.83 -4.05
CA ILE A 30 -5.72 -0.53 -3.56
C ILE A 30 -4.56 -0.47 -2.56
N VAL A 31 -3.48 0.24 -2.89
CA VAL A 31 -2.31 0.35 -2.02
C VAL A 31 -2.68 1.01 -0.69
N LEU A 32 -3.40 2.14 -0.73
CA LEU A 32 -3.85 2.83 0.49
C LEU A 32 -4.79 1.96 1.31
N LEU A 33 -5.72 1.24 0.67
CA LEU A 33 -6.62 0.32 1.36
C LEU A 33 -5.84 -0.78 2.07
N LEU A 34 -4.88 -1.40 1.38
CA LEU A 34 -4.04 -2.46 1.95
C LEU A 34 -3.20 -1.95 3.13
N ILE A 35 -2.55 -0.80 3.00
CA ILE A 35 -1.76 -0.19 4.07
C ILE A 35 -2.65 0.10 5.30
N GLY A 36 -3.82 0.70 5.08
CA GLY A 36 -4.76 1.02 6.14
C GLY A 36 -5.26 -0.24 6.86
N VAL A 37 -5.69 -1.26 6.13
CA VAL A 37 -6.21 -2.51 6.70
C VAL A 37 -5.11 -3.30 7.41
N VAL A 38 -3.98 -3.53 6.76
CA VAL A 38 -2.86 -4.31 7.33
C VAL A 38 -2.29 -3.61 8.54
N GLY A 39 -2.08 -2.30 8.49
CA GLY A 39 -1.62 -1.54 9.64
C GLY A 39 -2.61 -1.59 10.81
N PHE A 40 -3.91 -1.45 10.52
CA PHE A 40 -4.94 -1.48 11.56
C PHE A 40 -4.99 -2.83 12.26
N VAL A 41 -5.03 -3.93 11.48
CA VAL A 41 -4.99 -5.29 12.01
C VAL A 41 -3.68 -5.56 12.76
N GLY A 42 -2.55 -5.04 12.26
CA GLY A 42 -1.24 -5.18 12.89
C GLY A 42 -1.18 -4.56 14.29
N ILE A 43 -1.73 -3.35 14.47
CA ILE A 43 -1.79 -2.72 15.79
C ILE A 43 -2.68 -3.52 16.75
N LEU A 44 -3.86 -3.96 16.29
CA LEU A 44 -4.73 -4.80 17.12
C LEU A 44 -4.09 -6.16 17.46
N ALA A 45 -3.30 -6.73 16.54
CA ALA A 45 -2.58 -7.97 16.77
C ALA A 45 -1.47 -7.79 17.81
N ILE A 46 -0.73 -6.68 17.77
CA ILE A 46 0.26 -6.33 18.79
C ILE A 46 -0.42 -6.21 20.16
N ASP A 47 -1.53 -5.47 20.24
CA ASP A 47 -2.30 -5.32 21.48
C ASP A 47 -2.80 -6.67 22.01
N LEU A 48 -3.27 -7.56 21.14
CA LEU A 48 -3.71 -8.91 21.50
C LEU A 48 -2.57 -9.78 22.06
N VAL A 49 -1.35 -9.62 21.56
CA VAL A 49 -0.17 -10.37 22.03
C VAL A 49 0.41 -9.76 23.32
N ASP A 50 0.33 -8.44 23.49
CA ASP A 50 0.83 -7.70 24.66
C ASP A 50 -0.09 -7.75 25.90
N PHE A 51 -1.13 -8.60 25.87
CA PHE A 51 -2.02 -8.88 27.01
C PHE A 51 -1.20 -9.30 28.26
N GLY A 52 -0.85 -8.33 29.11
CA GLY A 52 -0.22 -8.62 30.41
C GLY A 52 0.72 -7.56 30.98
N ARG A 53 1.09 -6.50 30.25
CA ARG A 53 2.13 -5.56 30.72
C ARG A 53 1.61 -4.22 31.24
N GLU A 54 0.60 -3.59 30.62
CA GLU A 54 -0.06 -2.35 31.08
C GLU A 54 -1.32 -2.13 30.22
N GLY A 55 -2.39 -1.55 30.78
CA GLY A 55 -3.76 -1.67 30.27
C GLY A 55 -4.08 -1.00 28.93
N GLY A 56 -4.33 -1.83 27.92
CA GLY A 56 -5.09 -1.51 26.70
C GLY A 56 -4.43 -0.56 25.70
N ILE A 57 -5.21 -0.20 24.67
CA ILE A 57 -4.74 0.60 23.53
C ILE A 57 -4.35 2.01 23.98
N GLY A 58 -3.05 2.30 24.01
CA GLY A 58 -2.52 3.61 24.42
C GLY A 58 -2.93 4.75 23.46
N PRO A 59 -2.88 6.03 23.91
CA PRO A 59 -3.35 7.17 23.10
C PRO A 59 -2.69 7.27 21.71
N ALA A 60 -1.42 6.91 21.60
CA ALA A 60 -0.71 6.88 20.32
C ALA A 60 -1.24 5.79 19.37
N GLN A 61 -1.57 4.60 19.91
CA GLN A 61 -2.17 3.52 19.13
C GLN A 61 -3.59 3.89 18.69
N GLN A 62 -4.38 4.56 19.55
CA GLN A 62 -5.71 5.06 19.17
C GLN A 62 -5.64 6.04 18.00
N ALA A 63 -4.70 6.99 18.05
CA ALA A 63 -4.47 7.92 16.95
C ALA A 63 -4.04 7.18 15.67
N ALA A 64 -3.12 6.23 15.78
CA ALA A 64 -2.65 5.43 14.65
C ALA A 64 -3.79 4.61 14.02
N LEU A 65 -4.63 3.96 14.83
CA LEU A 65 -5.81 3.22 14.36
C LEU A 65 -6.78 4.16 13.62
N GLY A 66 -7.03 5.36 14.15
CA GLY A 66 -7.86 6.37 13.48
C GLY A 66 -7.29 6.80 12.12
N ILE A 67 -5.99 7.07 12.05
CA ILE A 67 -5.30 7.44 10.80
C ILE A 67 -5.37 6.29 9.79
N LEU A 68 -5.09 5.06 10.21
CA LEU A 68 -5.12 3.88 9.36
C LEU A 68 -6.52 3.58 8.83
N ALA A 69 -7.55 3.77 9.65
CA ALA A 69 -8.94 3.69 9.22
C ALA A 69 -9.27 4.76 8.16
N MET A 70 -8.84 6.00 8.36
CA MET A 70 -9.03 7.08 7.38
C MET A 70 -8.29 6.78 6.06
N VAL A 71 -7.06 6.29 6.13
CA VAL A 71 -6.27 5.87 4.97
C VAL A 71 -6.98 4.74 4.21
N ALA A 72 -7.53 3.75 4.91
CA ALA A 72 -8.31 2.68 4.32
C ALA A 72 -9.56 3.21 3.60
N VAL A 73 -10.30 4.13 4.23
CA VAL A 73 -11.49 4.77 3.62
C VAL A 73 -11.12 5.55 2.37
N VAL A 74 -10.07 6.38 2.42
CA VAL A 74 -9.58 7.11 1.25
C VAL A 74 -9.18 6.15 0.12
N GLY A 75 -8.47 5.08 0.46
CA GLY A 75 -8.11 4.03 -0.49
C GLY A 75 -9.33 3.38 -1.15
N ALA A 76 -10.31 2.98 -0.34
CA ALA A 76 -11.57 2.40 -0.82
C ALA A 76 -12.34 3.35 -1.73
N LEU A 77 -12.37 4.65 -1.41
CA LEU A 77 -13.02 5.67 -2.23
C LEU A 77 -12.32 5.87 -3.57
N LEU A 78 -11.00 5.68 -3.65
CA LEU A 78 -10.23 5.82 -4.90
C LEU A 78 -10.41 4.65 -5.87
N ILE A 79 -10.76 3.45 -5.39
CA ILE A 79 -10.98 2.26 -6.24
C ILE A 79 -12.04 2.48 -7.33
N PRO A 80 -13.26 3.01 -7.04
CA PRO A 80 -14.27 3.26 -8.07
C PRO A 80 -13.96 4.44 -8.98
N LEU A 81 -13.00 5.31 -8.66
CA LEU A 81 -12.62 6.44 -9.55
C LEU A 81 -11.90 5.99 -10.84
N GLY A 82 -11.54 4.70 -10.94
CA GLY A 82 -11.11 4.05 -12.17
C GLY A 82 -9.65 4.32 -12.54
N ASP A 83 -9.31 4.05 -13.79
CA ASP A 83 -7.92 3.94 -14.24
C ASP A 83 -7.32 5.26 -14.74
N LYS A 84 -7.96 6.39 -14.41
CA LYS A 84 -7.40 7.71 -14.72
C LYS A 84 -6.08 7.89 -13.95
N PRO A 85 -5.06 8.53 -14.55
CA PRO A 85 -3.83 8.89 -13.86
C PRO A 85 -4.15 9.57 -12.53
N ALA A 86 -3.58 9.11 -11.41
CA ALA A 86 -3.65 9.84 -10.15
C ALA A 86 -2.98 11.21 -10.29
#